data_AF-A0A925A3A0-F1
#
_entry.id   AF-A0A925A3A0-F1
#
_cell.length_a   1.000
_cell.length_b   1.000
_cell.length_c   1.000
_cell.angle_alpha   90.00
_cell.angle_beta   90.00
_cell.angle_gamma   90.00
#
_symmetry.space_group_name_H-M   'P 1'
#
loop_
_entity.id
_entity.type
_entity.pdbx_description
1 polymer ?
#
loop_
_entity_poly.entity_id
_entity_poly.type
_entity_poly.pdbx_seq_one_letter_code
_entity_poly.pdbx_strand_id
1 'polypeptide(L)' 'MSLTSIAVATAAWPALAQTKREAWRRKLDISEQCLESFEEQLAEVIQFVDLIFSGAVRADAVWDRAIKRWHES' A
#
# COMPACT_ATOMS: atom_id res chain seq x y z
N MET A 1 14.56 7.14 -15.51
CA MET A 1 14.52 5.77 -14.97
C MET A 1 13.15 5.61 -14.33
N SER A 2 12.32 4.68 -14.81
CA SER A 2 11.00 4.46 -14.20
C SER A 2 11.19 3.69 -12.89
N LEU A 3 10.47 4.07 -11.84
CA LEU A 3 10.48 3.32 -10.58
C LEU A 3 9.74 1.99 -10.81
N THR A 4 10.27 0.91 -10.25
CA THR A 4 9.63 -0.41 -10.31
C THR A 4 8.32 -0.38 -9.51
N SER A 5 7.26 -0.96 -10.08
CA SER A 5 5.99 -1.18 -9.39
C SER A 5 6.21 -1.93 -8.08
N ILE A 6 5.53 -1.47 -7.02
CA ILE A 6 5.52 -2.14 -5.72
C ILE A 6 4.93 -3.54 -5.88
N ALA A 7 3.84 -3.69 -6.65
CA ALA A 7 3.23 -4.99 -6.89
C ALA A 7 4.24 -6.02 -7.43
N VAL A 8 5.10 -5.61 -8.36
CA VAL A 8 6.17 -6.46 -8.90
C VAL A 8 7.21 -6.78 -7.84
N ALA A 9 7.67 -5.77 -7.08
CA ALA A 9 8.70 -5.94 -6.06
C ALA A 9 8.25 -6.82 -4.88
N THR A 10 6.96 -6.86 -4.58
CA THR A 10 6.40 -7.54 -3.40
C THR A 10 5.60 -8.80 -3.72
N ALA A 11 5.62 -9.30 -4.96
CA ALA A 11 4.75 -10.39 -5.41
C ALA A 11 4.77 -11.66 -4.51
N ALA A 12 5.92 -12.00 -3.91
CA ALA A 12 6.07 -13.17 -3.05
C ALA A 12 5.82 -12.89 -1.54
N TRP A 13 5.57 -11.64 -1.16
CA TRP A 13 5.54 -11.24 0.25
C TRP A 13 4.27 -11.66 1.00
N PRO A 14 3.06 -11.66 0.40
CA PRO A 14 1.84 -12.09 1.11
C PRO A 14 1.97 -13.43 1.82
N ALA A 15 2.60 -14.40 1.17
CA ALA A 15 2.82 -15.74 1.72
C ALA A 15 3.85 -15.82 2.86
N LEU A 16 4.70 -14.80 3.04
CA LEU A 16 5.88 -14.86 3.90
C LEU A 16 5.88 -13.83 5.05
N ALA A 17 5.15 -12.73 4.90
CA ALA A 17 5.32 -11.55 5.75
C ALA A 17 4.30 -11.43 6.89
N GLN A 18 3.15 -12.13 6.85
CA GLN A 18 2.07 -11.99 7.83
C GLN A 18 2.56 -12.17 9.29
N THR A 19 3.19 -13.31 9.60
CA THR A 19 3.65 -13.61 10.97
C THR A 19 4.66 -12.59 11.48
N LYS A 20 5.61 -12.17 10.63
CA LYS A 20 6.61 -11.16 11.00
C LYS A 20 5.97 -9.80 11.25
N ARG A 21 5.01 -9.40 10.41
CA ARG A 21 4.25 -8.16 10.57
C ARG A 21 3.40 -8.16 11.83
N GLU A 22 2.71 -9.25 12.15
CA GLU A 22 1.91 -9.35 13.38
C GLU A 22 2.76 -9.21 14.63
N ALA A 23 3.93 -9.85 14.66
CA ALA A 23 4.88 -9.69 15.77
C ALA A 23 5.37 -8.24 15.87
N TRP A 24 5.67 -7.61 14.73
CA TRP A 24 6.09 -6.21 14.66
C TRP A 24 4.99 -5.24 15.12
N ARG A 25 3.74 -5.43 14.68
CA ARG A 25 2.57 -4.62 15.10
C ARG A 25 2.35 -4.64 16.60
N ARG A 26 2.40 -5.85 17.19
CA ARG A 26 2.28 -6.03 18.64
C ARG A 26 3.43 -5.38 19.40
N LYS A 27 4.66 -5.54 18.91
CA LYS A 27 5.85 -4.94 19.53
C LYS A 27 5.79 -3.41 19.55
N LEU A 28 5.19 -2.79 18.52
CA LEU A 28 5.14 -1.35 18.38
C LEU A 28 3.82 -0.71 18.85
N ASP A 29 2.86 -1.52 19.31
CA ASP A 29 1.53 -1.05 19.75
C ASP A 29 0.79 -0.23 18.67
N ILE A 30 0.86 -0.70 17.42
CA ILE A 30 0.22 -0.05 16.25
C ILE A 30 -0.84 -0.96 15.61
N SER A 31 -1.34 -1.93 16.37
CA SER A 31 -2.30 -2.91 15.87
C SER A 31 -3.56 -2.25 15.31
N GLU A 32 -4.07 -1.21 15.96
CA GLU A 32 -5.27 -0.47 15.54
C GLU A 32 -5.04 0.45 14.33
N GLN A 33 -3.79 0.76 13.99
CA GLN A 33 -3.43 1.62 12.85
C GLN A 33 -3.22 0.84 11.54
N CYS A 34 -3.33 -0.48 11.60
CA CYS A 34 -2.96 -1.41 10.55
C CYS A 34 -4.10 -2.39 10.29
N LEU A 35 -4.36 -2.72 9.02
CA LEU A 35 -5.31 -3.80 8.69
C LEU A 35 -4.83 -5.14 9.26
N GLU A 36 -5.77 -6.03 9.57
CA GLU A 36 -5.44 -7.34 10.13
C GLU A 36 -4.58 -8.16 9.15
N SER A 37 -5.03 -8.26 7.90
CA SER A 37 -4.30 -8.92 6.82
C SER A 37 -3.18 -8.04 6.26
N PHE A 38 -2.00 -8.63 6.10
CA PHE A 38 -0.90 -8.01 5.37
C PHE A 38 -1.21 -7.88 3.89
N GLU A 39 -1.88 -8.87 3.30
CA GLU A 39 -2.23 -8.84 1.88
C GLU A 39 -3.17 -7.68 1.56
N GLU A 40 -4.20 -7.47 2.39
CA GLU A 40 -5.11 -6.33 2.25
C GLU A 40 -4.37 -5.00 2.44
N GLN A 41 -3.52 -4.90 3.46
CA GLN A 41 -2.72 -3.70 3.69
C GLN A 41 -1.80 -3.39 2.50
N LEU A 42 -1.15 -4.42 1.96
CA LEU A 42 -0.24 -4.29 0.83
C LEU A 42 -1.00 -3.91 -0.45
N ALA A 43 -2.19 -4.47 -0.67
CA ALA A 43 -3.05 -4.10 -1.78
C ALA A 43 -3.43 -2.62 -1.75
N GLU A 44 -3.78 -2.06 -0.57
CA GLU A 44 -4.07 -0.63 -0.42
C GLU A 44 -2.84 0.25 -0.72
N VAL A 45 -1.65 -0.18 -0.27
CA VAL A 45 -0.39 0.54 -0.56
C VAL A 45 -0.09 0.51 -2.05
N ILE A 46 -0.22 -0.65 -2.70
CA ILE A 46 -0.02 -0.81 -4.15
C ILE A 46 -0.99 0.11 -4.91
N GLN A 47 -2.28 0.08 -4.57
CA GLN A 47 -3.29 0.91 -5.22
C GLN A 47 -2.99 2.41 -5.12
N PHE A 48 -2.43 2.84 -3.99
CA PHE A 48 -2.01 4.23 -3.79
C PHE A 48 -0.75 4.57 -4.60
N VAL A 49 0.32 3.79 -4.45
CA VAL A 49 1.68 4.14 -4.92
C VAL A 49 1.87 3.83 -6.41
N ASP A 50 1.38 2.70 -6.93
CA ASP A 50 1.70 2.28 -8.29
C ASP A 50 1.08 3.20 -9.35
N LEU A 51 -0.05 3.83 -9.04
CA LEU A 51 -0.66 4.83 -9.91
C LEU A 51 0.23 6.09 -10.03
N ILE A 52 0.98 6.44 -8.99
CA ILE A 52 1.96 7.54 -9.01
C ILE A 52 3.17 7.13 -9.86
N PHE A 53 3.73 5.94 -9.62
CA PHE A 53 4.96 5.49 -10.29
C PHE A 53 4.75 5.22 -11.78
N SER A 54 3.54 4.81 -12.18
CA SER A 54 3.16 4.66 -13.58
C SER A 54 2.83 5.97 -14.29
N GLY A 55 2.71 7.08 -13.55
CA GLY A 55 2.25 8.36 -14.10
C GLY A 55 0.76 8.40 -14.46
N ALA A 56 -0.03 7.44 -13.99
CA ALA A 56 -1.48 7.41 -14.16
C ALA A 56 -2.19 8.50 -13.33
N VAL A 57 -1.53 9.00 -12.28
CA VAL A 57 -1.99 10.13 -11.46
C VAL A 57 -1.39 11.42 -12.00
N ARG A 58 -2.25 12.41 -12.29
CA ARG A 58 -1.81 13.76 -12.67
C ARG A 58 -1.18 14.49 -11.49
N ALA A 59 -0.32 15.47 -11.78
CA ALA A 59 0.36 16.26 -10.76
C ALA A 59 -0.59 17.10 -9.87
N ASP A 60 -1.80 17.41 -10.38
CA ASP A 60 -2.86 18.16 -9.70
C ASP A 60 -3.91 17.27 -9.02
N ALA A 61 -3.81 15.95 -9.16
CA ALA A 61 -4.76 15.03 -8.55
C ALA A 61 -4.62 14.98 -7.03
N VAL A 62 -5.75 14.78 -6.35
CA VAL A 62 -5.83 14.70 -4.89
C VAL A 62 -6.27 13.30 -4.48
N TRP A 63 -5.64 12.77 -3.42
CA TRP A 63 -6.06 11.51 -2.83
C TRP A 63 -7.29 11.71 -1.93
N ASP A 64 -8.41 11.10 -2.32
CA ASP A 64 -9.59 11.02 -1.46
C ASP A 64 -9.44 9.83 -0.50
N ARG A 65 -9.33 10.16 0.80
CA ARG A 65 -9.19 9.17 1.87
C ARG A 65 -10.47 8.40 2.14
N ALA A 66 -11.64 8.97 1.88
CA ALA A 66 -12.92 8.33 2.16
C ALA A 66 -13.19 7.19 1.20
N ILE A 67 -12.91 7.40 -0.09
CA ILE A 67 -13.11 6.37 -1.14
C ILE A 67 -11.82 5.62 -1.50
N LYS A 68 -10.68 6.00 -0.90
CA LYS A 68 -9.34 5.46 -1.17
C LYS A 68 -8.98 5.48 -2.67
N ARG A 69 -9.17 6.63 -3.32
CA ARG A 69 -8.86 6.81 -4.75
C ARG A 69 -8.31 8.19 -5.05
N TRP A 70 -7.49 8.26 -6.09
CA TRP A 70 -7.12 9.53 -6.72
C TRP A 70 -8.32 10.08 -7.50
N HIS A 71 -8.56 11.39 -7.39
CA HIS A 71 -9.51 12.10 -8.23
C HIS A 71 -8.88 13.39 -8.76
N GLU A 72 -9.36 13.81 -9.93
CA GLU A 72 -9.00 15.08 -10.53
C GLU A 72 -9.81 16.19 -9.85
N SER A 73 -9.17 17.33 -9.60
CA SER A 73 -9.86 18.54 -9.11
C SER A 73 -10.60 19.26 -10.23
#